data_AF-A0A425D283-F1
#
_entry.id   AF-A0A425D283-F1
#
_cell.length_a   1.000
_cell.length_b   1.000
_cell.length_c   1.000
_cell.angle_alpha   90.00
_cell.angle_beta   90.00
_cell.angle_gamma   90.00
#
_symmetry.space_group_name_H-M   'P 1'
#
loop_
_entity.id
_entity.type
_entity.pdbx_description
1 polymer ?
#
loop_
_entity_poly.entity_id
_entity_poly.type
_entity_poly.pdbx_seq_one_letter_code
_entity_poly.pdbx_strand_id
1 'polypeptide(L)'
;MTVSDLILLPQVSEAEVVNELSSRYQANDIYTYIGPVLIAVNPYKLIKKNGKSLYDESLIEDFSGREIHENDPHPFAIAESAYSHMINFKANQCILITGESGSGKTETSKHVLQYIANISTKARTRLAVNQKLSDDKKHAIDKVVNNVRRILIRANPVLEAFGNAQTVRNNNSSRFGKYMLLQMNPSGQVVGGFVHNYLLEKNRVITQAAGERNFHCFYNLLAGASKADKAEWHLEDATKYAFLQHEQRTIHGVNDRTEFADLGHHMTAVGIADDDQRQIYQQLAAILHLGNVVFVSQVDGSHNPCCAIDVNKGIHNPSRASQTVGILDIYGFEIFHENLFEQLCINYVNEKLQQLFISQTLQSEQLEYKREGIAWVNIQFFNNQVR
;
A
#
# COMPACT_ATOMS: atom_id res chain seq x y z
N MET A 1 -1.03 32.10 13.78
CA MET A 1 -2.24 31.44 13.25
C MET A 1 -1.72 30.61 12.09
N THR A 2 -1.94 29.30 12.12
CA THR A 2 -1.39 28.37 11.12
C THR A 2 -2.07 28.55 9.77
N VAL A 3 -1.36 28.30 8.67
CA VAL A 3 -1.91 28.30 7.30
C VAL A 3 -2.34 26.89 6.90
N SER A 4 -3.40 26.75 6.12
CA SER A 4 -3.85 25.47 5.56
C SER A 4 -3.06 25.06 4.32
N ASP A 5 -2.47 26.02 3.60
CA ASP A 5 -1.64 25.83 2.42
C ASP A 5 -0.31 26.57 2.57
N LEU A 6 0.80 25.86 2.39
CA LEU A 6 2.15 26.42 2.54
C LEU A 6 2.50 27.46 1.48
N ILE A 7 1.78 27.53 0.34
CA ILE A 7 1.98 28.60 -0.66
C ILE A 7 1.60 29.99 -0.11
N LEU A 8 0.87 30.04 1.01
CA LEU A 8 0.46 31.27 1.70
C LEU A 8 1.49 31.73 2.75
N LEU A 9 2.59 31.01 2.94
CA LEU A 9 3.65 31.44 3.85
C LEU A 9 4.31 32.74 3.35
N PRO A 10 4.52 33.75 4.23
CA PRO A 10 5.13 35.02 3.85
C PRO A 10 6.63 34.89 3.51
N GLN A 11 7.29 33.84 4.01
CA GLN A 11 8.66 33.48 3.63
C GLN A 11 8.75 31.95 3.43
N VAL A 12 9.21 31.54 2.25
CA VAL A 12 9.44 30.13 1.94
C VAL A 12 10.87 29.77 2.31
N SER A 13 11.06 29.26 3.53
CA SER A 13 12.32 28.66 3.98
C SER A 13 12.05 27.30 4.66
N GLU A 14 13.06 26.44 4.68
CA GLU A 14 12.96 25.12 5.35
C GLU A 14 12.54 25.26 6.82
N ALA A 15 13.12 26.23 7.54
CA ALA A 15 12.79 26.49 8.94
C ALA A 15 11.31 26.90 9.13
N GLU A 16 10.80 27.80 8.29
CA GLU A 16 9.39 28.23 8.35
C GLU A 16 8.43 27.08 8.03
N VAL A 17 8.73 26.28 7.00
CA VAL A 17 7.93 25.09 6.65
C VAL A 17 7.91 24.07 7.79
N VAL A 18 9.07 23.78 8.40
CA VAL A 18 9.15 22.86 9.55
C VAL A 18 8.42 23.40 10.78
N ASN A 19 8.55 24.69 11.06
CA ASN A 19 7.84 25.35 12.18
C ASN A 19 6.32 25.31 11.99
N GLU A 20 5.83 25.58 10.78
CA GLU A 20 4.41 25.53 10.44
C GLU A 20 3.85 24.10 10.55
N LEU A 21 4.51 23.12 9.92
CA LEU A 21 4.11 21.71 10.00
C LEU A 21 4.14 21.17 11.44
N SER A 22 5.14 21.55 12.24
CA SER A 22 5.23 21.19 13.66
C SER A 22 4.08 21.81 14.47
N SER A 23 3.76 23.07 14.22
CA SER A 23 2.65 23.78 14.90
C SER A 23 1.29 23.16 14.58
N ARG A 24 1.05 22.84 13.29
CA ARG A 24 -0.15 22.13 12.82
C ARG A 24 -0.24 20.72 13.42
N TYR A 25 0.85 19.97 13.43
CA TYR A 25 0.90 18.65 14.05
C TYR A 25 0.56 18.67 15.55
N GLN A 26 1.06 19.66 16.30
CA GLN A 26 0.73 19.86 17.72
C GLN A 26 -0.77 20.18 17.92
N ALA A 27 -1.42 20.86 16.98
CA ALA A 27 -2.87 21.08 16.96
C ALA A 27 -3.69 19.83 16.57
N ASN A 28 -3.02 18.72 16.16
CA ASN A 28 -3.60 17.54 15.51
C ASN A 28 -4.12 17.80 14.08
N ASP A 29 -3.62 18.84 13.41
CA ASP A 29 -3.81 19.09 11.98
C ASP A 29 -2.67 18.43 11.19
N ILE A 30 -2.81 17.11 10.96
CA ILE A 30 -1.78 16.27 10.33
C ILE A 30 -1.66 16.42 8.82
N TYR A 31 -2.59 17.14 8.19
CA TYR A 31 -2.66 17.36 6.75
C TYR A 31 -2.49 18.85 6.45
N THR A 32 -1.71 19.16 5.40
CA THR A 32 -1.44 20.53 4.95
C THR A 32 -1.29 20.54 3.43
N TYR A 33 -1.85 21.53 2.75
CA TYR A 33 -1.64 21.68 1.30
C TYR A 33 -0.28 22.33 1.00
N ILE A 34 0.22 22.06 -0.20
CA ILE A 34 1.18 22.89 -0.92
C ILE A 34 0.69 22.94 -2.37
N GLY A 35 -0.24 23.86 -2.64
CA GLY A 35 -1.01 23.89 -3.89
C GLY A 35 -1.78 22.58 -4.11
N PRO A 36 -1.62 21.88 -5.24
CA PRO A 36 -2.34 20.64 -5.54
C PRO A 36 -1.88 19.42 -4.72
N VAL A 37 -0.79 19.55 -3.95
CA VAL A 37 -0.16 18.44 -3.22
C VAL A 37 -0.59 18.44 -1.75
N LEU A 38 -0.85 17.25 -1.18
CA LEU A 38 -1.19 17.07 0.22
C LEU A 38 0.01 16.49 1.00
N ILE A 39 0.54 17.26 1.95
CA ILE A 39 1.52 16.81 2.93
C ILE A 39 0.77 16.12 4.08
N ALA A 40 1.29 14.96 4.52
CA ALA A 40 0.75 14.17 5.62
C ALA A 40 1.83 13.86 6.66
N VAL A 41 1.59 14.16 7.93
CA VAL A 41 2.50 13.87 9.05
C VAL A 41 1.85 12.83 9.96
N ASN A 42 2.32 11.57 9.89
CA ASN A 42 1.67 10.46 10.60
C ASN A 42 1.67 10.66 12.14
N PRO A 43 0.48 10.70 12.79
CA PRO A 43 0.38 10.90 14.24
C PRO A 43 0.50 9.63 15.08
N TYR A 44 0.59 8.44 14.46
CA TYR A 44 0.58 7.11 15.11
C TYR A 44 -0.58 6.87 16.09
N LYS A 45 -1.67 7.64 15.96
CA LYS A 45 -2.88 7.57 16.80
C LYS A 45 -4.10 7.94 15.97
N LEU A 46 -5.27 7.42 16.35
CA LEU A 46 -6.54 7.86 15.78
C LEU A 46 -6.84 9.30 16.23
N ILE A 47 -6.92 10.24 15.30
CA ILE A 47 -7.37 11.61 15.58
C ILE A 47 -8.89 11.67 15.49
N LYS A 48 -9.50 12.30 16.50
CA LYS A 48 -10.93 12.61 16.53
C LYS A 48 -11.13 14.12 16.66
N LYS A 49 -11.99 14.69 15.82
CA LYS A 49 -12.46 16.09 15.92
C LYS A 49 -13.94 16.05 16.26
N ASN A 50 -14.36 16.82 17.28
CA ASN A 50 -15.76 16.88 17.75
C ASN A 50 -16.40 15.49 18.00
N GLY A 51 -15.62 14.55 18.55
CA GLY A 51 -16.05 13.18 18.85
C GLY A 51 -16.06 12.20 17.66
N LYS A 52 -16.05 12.70 16.42
CA LYS A 52 -15.98 11.90 15.18
C LYS A 52 -14.54 11.61 14.78
N SER A 53 -14.34 10.53 14.01
CA SER A 53 -13.06 10.27 13.33
C SER A 53 -12.74 11.37 12.34
N LEU A 54 -11.45 11.68 12.12
CA LEU A 54 -11.02 12.53 11.00
C LEU A 54 -11.49 11.97 9.63
N TYR A 55 -11.68 10.65 9.54
CA TYR A 55 -12.09 9.92 8.34
C TYR A 55 -13.53 9.37 8.43
N ASP A 56 -14.40 10.04 9.20
CA ASP A 56 -15.79 9.63 9.37
C ASP A 56 -16.56 9.72 8.04
N GLU A 57 -17.41 8.71 7.75
CA GLU A 57 -18.11 8.64 6.47
C GLU A 57 -19.14 9.77 6.26
N SER A 58 -19.57 10.43 7.34
CA SER A 58 -20.43 11.62 7.23
C SER A 58 -19.72 12.81 6.57
N LEU A 59 -18.40 12.93 6.70
CA LEU A 59 -17.61 14.00 6.07
C LEU A 59 -17.56 13.88 4.55
N ILE A 60 -17.83 12.69 3.99
CA ILE A 60 -17.69 12.44 2.53
C ILE A 60 -18.61 13.36 1.71
N GLU A 61 -19.75 13.78 2.28
CA GLU A 61 -20.70 14.67 1.62
C GLU A 61 -20.20 16.12 1.58
N ASP A 62 -19.44 16.56 2.58
CA ASP A 62 -18.89 17.90 2.67
C ASP A 62 -17.87 18.17 1.54
N PHE A 63 -17.07 17.16 1.20
CA PHE A 63 -16.10 17.22 0.08
C PHE A 63 -16.71 17.01 -1.31
N SER A 64 -17.89 16.39 -1.45
CA SER A 64 -18.34 15.88 -2.76
C SER A 64 -18.80 17.00 -3.72
N GLY A 65 -18.19 17.06 -4.91
CA GLY A 65 -18.44 18.12 -5.89
C GLY A 65 -17.82 19.47 -5.51
N ARG A 66 -16.77 19.48 -4.69
CA ARG A 66 -16.06 20.69 -4.23
C ARG A 66 -14.66 20.76 -4.83
N GLU A 67 -14.20 21.98 -5.09
CA GLU A 67 -12.79 22.21 -5.41
C GLU A 67 -11.89 21.98 -4.19
N ILE A 68 -10.63 21.62 -4.44
CA ILE A 68 -9.66 21.19 -3.41
C ILE A 68 -9.50 22.22 -2.28
N HIS A 69 -9.46 23.51 -2.62
CA HIS A 69 -9.28 24.61 -1.67
C HIS A 69 -10.60 25.16 -1.07
N GLU A 70 -11.77 24.60 -1.42
CA GLU A 70 -13.03 24.90 -0.71
C GLU A 70 -13.11 24.18 0.65
N ASN A 71 -12.25 23.19 0.90
CA ASN A 71 -12.21 22.39 2.12
C ASN A 71 -10.84 22.41 2.79
N ASP A 72 -10.82 22.10 4.09
CA ASP A 72 -9.58 21.87 4.84
C ASP A 72 -8.71 20.76 4.21
N PRO A 73 -7.38 20.81 4.37
CA PRO A 73 -6.46 19.78 3.90
C PRO A 73 -6.86 18.37 4.32
N HIS A 74 -7.23 17.54 3.33
CA HIS A 74 -7.69 16.17 3.60
C HIS A 74 -7.55 15.23 2.39
N PRO A 75 -7.28 13.93 2.58
CA PRO A 75 -7.21 12.96 1.48
C PRO A 75 -8.50 12.86 0.65
N PHE A 76 -9.66 13.21 1.23
CA PHE A 76 -10.93 13.26 0.51
C PHE A 76 -10.97 14.35 -0.56
N ALA A 77 -10.30 15.50 -0.36
CA ALA A 77 -10.22 16.55 -1.37
C ALA A 77 -9.37 16.14 -2.57
N ILE A 78 -8.26 15.44 -2.33
CA ILE A 78 -7.42 14.84 -3.40
C ILE A 78 -8.21 13.77 -4.17
N ALA A 79 -8.96 12.93 -3.46
CA ALA A 79 -9.80 11.89 -4.04
C ALA A 79 -10.97 12.46 -4.86
N GLU A 80 -11.65 13.51 -4.39
CA GLU A 80 -12.68 14.23 -5.14
C GLU A 80 -12.11 14.91 -6.36
N SER A 81 -11.00 15.65 -6.23
CA SER A 81 -10.35 16.34 -7.35
C SER A 81 -10.02 15.34 -8.46
N ALA A 82 -9.34 14.24 -8.15
CA ALA A 82 -9.06 13.19 -9.12
C ALA A 82 -10.34 12.59 -9.74
N TYR A 83 -11.36 12.30 -8.92
CA TYR A 83 -12.62 11.75 -9.43
C TYR A 83 -13.33 12.72 -10.39
N SER A 84 -13.55 13.97 -9.98
CA SER A 84 -14.25 14.97 -10.77
C SER A 84 -13.46 15.35 -12.04
N HIS A 85 -12.13 15.41 -12.00
CA HIS A 85 -11.30 15.56 -13.21
C HIS A 85 -11.47 14.39 -14.18
N MET A 86 -11.48 13.14 -13.68
CA MET A 86 -11.74 11.96 -14.52
C MET A 86 -13.12 12.04 -15.22
N ILE A 87 -14.16 12.49 -14.50
CA ILE A 87 -15.52 12.61 -15.04
C ILE A 87 -15.64 13.74 -16.06
N ASN A 88 -15.05 14.91 -15.78
CA ASN A 88 -15.20 16.11 -16.60
C ASN A 88 -14.33 16.03 -17.87
N PHE A 89 -13.07 15.62 -17.74
CA PHE A 89 -12.10 15.60 -18.84
C PHE A 89 -11.98 14.26 -19.56
N LYS A 90 -12.65 13.20 -19.06
CA LYS A 90 -12.59 11.83 -19.60
C LYS A 90 -11.16 11.25 -19.72
N ALA A 91 -10.27 11.71 -18.84
CA ALA A 91 -8.85 11.32 -18.79
C ALA A 91 -8.57 10.44 -17.56
N ASN A 92 -7.72 9.43 -17.73
CA ASN A 92 -7.25 8.57 -16.63
C ASN A 92 -6.47 9.41 -15.60
N GLN A 93 -6.61 9.03 -14.32
CA GLN A 93 -5.98 9.72 -13.20
C GLN A 93 -5.06 8.78 -12.43
N CYS A 94 -4.12 9.35 -11.69
CA CYS A 94 -3.24 8.63 -10.79
C CYS A 94 -3.10 9.41 -9.48
N ILE A 95 -3.23 8.73 -8.34
CA ILE A 95 -2.90 9.29 -7.02
C ILE A 95 -1.62 8.61 -6.55
N LEU A 96 -0.54 9.37 -6.46
CA LEU A 96 0.78 8.92 -6.01
C LEU A 96 0.95 9.28 -4.53
N ILE A 97 1.26 8.29 -3.69
CA ILE A 97 1.48 8.49 -2.25
C ILE A 97 2.92 8.03 -1.92
N THR A 98 3.78 8.98 -1.54
CA THR A 98 5.20 8.74 -1.23
C THR A 98 5.53 9.04 0.24
N GLY A 99 6.75 8.73 0.66
CA GLY A 99 7.28 8.99 2.01
C GLY A 99 7.98 7.78 2.62
N GLU A 100 8.73 7.98 3.71
CA GLU A 100 9.52 6.95 4.39
C GLU A 100 8.69 5.79 4.97
N SER A 101 9.34 4.69 5.39
CA SER A 101 8.64 3.64 6.14
C SER A 101 7.98 4.21 7.41
N GLY A 102 6.76 3.77 7.69
CA GLY A 102 5.95 4.30 8.79
C GLY A 102 5.27 5.65 8.51
N SER A 103 5.45 6.30 7.35
CA SER A 103 4.83 7.62 7.06
C SER A 103 3.30 7.63 6.88
N GLY A 104 2.62 6.50 7.00
CA GLY A 104 1.15 6.41 6.91
C GLY A 104 0.57 6.27 5.49
N LYS A 105 1.39 5.97 4.47
CA LYS A 105 0.97 5.82 3.06
C LYS A 105 -0.25 4.91 2.89
N THR A 106 -0.18 3.69 3.42
CA THR A 106 -1.23 2.67 3.30
C THR A 106 -2.53 3.10 3.99
N GLU A 107 -2.48 3.82 5.12
CA GLU A 107 -3.68 4.36 5.78
C GLU A 107 -4.31 5.50 4.97
N THR A 108 -3.49 6.45 4.48
CA THR A 108 -3.96 7.51 3.59
C THR A 108 -4.60 6.91 2.32
N SER A 109 -3.99 5.87 1.76
CA SER A 109 -4.55 5.14 0.60
C SER A 109 -5.88 4.44 0.91
N LYS A 110 -6.06 3.88 2.12
CA LYS A 110 -7.33 3.27 2.55
C LYS A 110 -8.46 4.32 2.54
N HIS A 111 -8.18 5.54 3.00
CA HIS A 111 -9.18 6.63 3.03
C HIS A 111 -9.48 7.21 1.65
N VAL A 112 -8.49 7.37 0.77
CA VAL A 112 -8.70 7.73 -0.66
C VAL A 112 -9.61 6.70 -1.35
N LEU A 113 -9.35 5.41 -1.15
CA LEU A 113 -10.18 4.32 -1.70
C LEU A 113 -11.61 4.31 -1.14
N GLN A 114 -11.76 4.54 0.17
CA GLN A 114 -13.06 4.63 0.84
C GLN A 114 -13.90 5.79 0.25
N TYR A 115 -13.27 6.93 -0.02
CA TYR A 115 -13.91 8.08 -0.65
C TYR A 115 -14.43 7.74 -2.05
N ILE A 116 -13.56 7.26 -2.94
CA ILE A 116 -13.90 6.94 -4.34
C ILE A 116 -14.99 5.85 -4.41
N ALA A 117 -14.91 4.82 -3.55
CA ALA A 117 -15.94 3.79 -3.47
C ALA A 117 -17.31 4.39 -3.07
N ASN A 118 -17.36 5.28 -2.09
CA ASN A 118 -18.61 5.87 -1.62
C ASN A 118 -19.20 6.87 -2.65
N ILE A 119 -18.42 7.72 -3.32
CA ILE A 119 -18.95 8.66 -4.32
C ILE A 119 -19.38 7.98 -5.64
N SER A 120 -18.64 6.96 -6.10
CA SER A 120 -18.97 6.18 -7.31
C SER A 120 -20.27 5.38 -7.16
N THR A 121 -20.69 5.15 -5.91
CA THR A 121 -22.03 4.69 -5.54
C THR A 121 -23.06 5.80 -5.75
N LYS A 122 -22.85 6.95 -5.10
CA LYS A 122 -23.81 8.06 -5.07
C LYS A 122 -24.05 8.69 -6.44
N ALA A 123 -23.07 8.67 -7.35
CA ALA A 123 -23.24 9.09 -8.74
C ALA A 123 -24.34 8.29 -9.47
N ARG A 124 -24.42 6.98 -9.17
CA ARG A 124 -25.46 6.07 -9.69
C ARG A 124 -26.83 6.37 -9.07
N THR A 125 -26.86 6.68 -7.77
CA THR A 125 -28.09 7.12 -7.08
C THR A 125 -28.60 8.44 -7.65
N ARG A 126 -27.74 9.46 -7.84
CA ARG A 126 -28.13 10.77 -8.41
C ARG A 126 -28.71 10.63 -9.84
N LEU A 127 -28.08 9.84 -10.71
CA LEU A 127 -28.62 9.52 -12.05
C LEU A 127 -29.97 8.81 -11.99
N ALA A 128 -30.21 8.04 -10.93
CA ALA A 128 -31.43 7.28 -10.74
C ALA A 128 -32.49 7.98 -9.88
N VAL A 129 -32.22 9.12 -9.23
CA VAL A 129 -33.25 9.90 -8.48
C VAL A 129 -34.37 10.39 -9.42
N ASN A 130 -34.08 10.57 -10.71
CA ASN A 130 -35.07 10.91 -11.73
C ASN A 130 -36.00 9.74 -12.14
N GLN A 131 -35.84 8.54 -11.57
CA GLN A 131 -36.75 7.40 -11.73
C GLN A 131 -36.93 6.69 -10.39
N LYS A 132 -38.16 6.48 -9.89
CA LYS A 132 -38.40 5.71 -8.66
C LYS A 132 -37.70 4.33 -8.74
N LEU A 133 -36.55 4.20 -8.05
CA LEU A 133 -35.78 2.96 -7.99
C LEU A 133 -36.54 1.92 -7.18
N SER A 134 -36.74 0.74 -7.76
CA SER A 134 -37.13 -0.45 -7.00
C SER A 134 -36.03 -0.84 -6.02
N ASP A 135 -36.41 -1.45 -4.90
CA ASP A 135 -35.47 -1.82 -3.85
C ASP A 135 -34.49 -2.91 -4.32
N ASP A 136 -34.87 -3.76 -5.27
CA ASP A 136 -33.96 -4.72 -5.94
C ASP A 136 -32.78 -4.02 -6.62
N LYS A 137 -33.04 -2.89 -7.29
CA LYS A 137 -31.97 -2.11 -7.93
C LYS A 137 -31.09 -1.44 -6.89
N LYS A 138 -31.61 -0.96 -5.75
CA LYS A 138 -30.79 -0.44 -4.65
C LYS A 138 -29.89 -1.54 -4.07
N HIS A 139 -30.46 -2.71 -3.78
CA HIS A 139 -29.74 -3.86 -3.23
C HIS A 139 -28.62 -4.35 -4.17
N ALA A 140 -28.87 -4.37 -5.48
CA ALA A 140 -27.84 -4.67 -6.48
C ALA A 140 -26.69 -3.65 -6.49
N ILE A 141 -26.97 -2.37 -6.22
CA ILE A 141 -25.95 -1.32 -6.12
C ILE A 141 -25.10 -1.52 -4.87
N ASP A 142 -25.72 -1.63 -3.70
CA ASP A 142 -25.01 -1.85 -2.43
C ASP A 142 -24.13 -3.11 -2.49
N LYS A 143 -24.57 -4.15 -3.20
CA LYS A 143 -23.78 -5.38 -3.44
C LYS A 143 -22.51 -5.14 -4.27
N VAL A 144 -22.53 -4.25 -5.26
CA VAL A 144 -21.32 -3.88 -6.05
C VAL A 144 -20.34 -3.08 -5.20
N VAL A 145 -20.83 -2.12 -4.42
CA VAL A 145 -20.01 -1.26 -3.56
C VAL A 145 -19.35 -2.08 -2.46
N ASN A 146 -20.15 -2.91 -1.79
CA ASN A 146 -19.64 -3.85 -0.80
C ASN A 146 -18.68 -4.87 -1.43
N ASN A 147 -18.86 -5.29 -2.69
CA ASN A 147 -17.88 -6.13 -3.39
C ASN A 147 -16.54 -5.42 -3.64
N VAL A 148 -16.55 -4.19 -4.15
CA VAL A 148 -15.32 -3.41 -4.40
C VAL A 148 -14.60 -3.11 -3.08
N ARG A 149 -15.33 -2.62 -2.07
CA ARG A 149 -14.82 -2.34 -0.72
C ARG A 149 -14.29 -3.62 -0.06
N ARG A 150 -14.99 -4.75 -0.21
CA ARG A 150 -14.56 -6.07 0.27
C ARG A 150 -13.26 -6.52 -0.38
N ILE A 151 -13.19 -6.52 -1.71
CA ILE A 151 -12.00 -7.01 -2.42
C ILE A 151 -10.79 -6.14 -2.10
N LEU A 152 -10.90 -4.81 -2.17
CA LEU A 152 -9.73 -3.92 -2.01
C LEU A 152 -9.31 -3.76 -0.54
N ILE A 153 -10.25 -3.56 0.38
CA ILE A 153 -9.90 -3.37 1.80
C ILE A 153 -9.54 -4.70 2.46
N ARG A 154 -10.26 -5.82 2.18
CA ARG A 154 -9.94 -7.11 2.82
C ARG A 154 -8.80 -7.87 2.15
N ALA A 155 -8.37 -7.49 0.94
CA ALA A 155 -7.10 -7.98 0.40
C ALA A 155 -5.90 -7.39 1.14
N ASN A 156 -6.00 -6.21 1.77
CA ASN A 156 -4.87 -5.61 2.46
C ASN A 156 -4.31 -6.49 3.59
N PRO A 157 -5.09 -6.98 4.57
CA PRO A 157 -4.59 -7.93 5.58
C PRO A 157 -3.92 -9.18 4.99
N VAL A 158 -4.45 -9.73 3.90
CA VAL A 158 -3.82 -10.86 3.20
C VAL A 158 -2.47 -10.44 2.63
N LEU A 159 -2.42 -9.35 1.86
CA LEU A 159 -1.18 -8.83 1.27
C LEU A 159 -0.16 -8.41 2.35
N GLU A 160 -0.62 -7.89 3.48
CA GLU A 160 0.21 -7.53 4.63
C GLU A 160 0.81 -8.78 5.30
N ALA A 161 0.03 -9.84 5.52
CA ALA A 161 0.58 -11.09 6.07
C ALA A 161 1.69 -11.69 5.20
N PHE A 162 1.54 -11.68 3.87
CA PHE A 162 2.51 -12.28 2.94
C PHE A 162 3.66 -11.35 2.51
N GLY A 163 3.52 -10.03 2.69
CA GLY A 163 4.48 -9.05 2.16
C GLY A 163 4.98 -8.02 3.18
N ASN A 164 4.43 -7.96 4.40
CA ASN A 164 4.96 -7.13 5.47
C ASN A 164 5.89 -7.95 6.39
N ALA A 165 6.83 -7.24 7.00
CA ALA A 165 7.73 -7.75 8.02
C ALA A 165 8.05 -6.68 9.07
N GLN A 166 8.51 -7.09 10.25
CA GLN A 166 9.07 -6.17 11.23
C GLN A 166 10.48 -5.73 10.82
N THR A 167 10.69 -4.42 10.78
CA THR A 167 12.01 -3.76 10.73
C THR A 167 12.34 -3.15 12.09
N VAL A 168 13.56 -2.65 12.27
CA VAL A 168 13.99 -1.94 13.50
C VAL A 168 13.11 -0.73 13.84
N ARG A 169 12.51 -0.08 12.82
CA ARG A 169 11.69 1.13 13.00
C ARG A 169 10.18 0.90 12.94
N ASN A 170 9.72 -0.18 12.31
CA ASN A 170 8.31 -0.42 12.03
C ASN A 170 7.97 -1.92 12.12
N ASN A 171 7.06 -2.26 13.03
CA ASN A 171 6.63 -3.65 13.27
C ASN A 171 5.80 -4.26 12.13
N ASN A 172 5.19 -3.45 11.26
CA ASN A 172 4.37 -3.90 10.13
C ASN A 172 4.79 -3.12 8.87
N SER A 173 6.01 -3.36 8.38
CA SER A 173 6.58 -2.64 7.24
C SER A 173 6.33 -3.38 5.92
N SER A 174 5.57 -2.78 5.01
CA SER A 174 5.17 -3.39 3.72
C SER A 174 6.33 -3.55 2.75
N ARG A 175 7.07 -4.68 2.74
CA ARG A 175 8.29 -4.95 1.92
C ARG A 175 8.02 -5.23 0.42
N PHE A 176 7.03 -4.54 -0.15
CA PHE A 176 6.63 -4.58 -1.56
C PHE A 176 5.84 -3.32 -1.91
N GLY A 177 5.86 -2.92 -3.18
CA GLY A 177 4.97 -1.88 -3.71
C GLY A 177 3.62 -2.45 -4.12
N LYS A 178 2.54 -1.75 -3.76
CA LYS A 178 1.16 -1.99 -4.20
C LYS A 178 0.74 -0.91 -5.21
N TYR A 179 0.53 -1.30 -6.46
CA TYR A 179 -0.23 -0.48 -7.40
C TYR A 179 -1.67 -0.99 -7.39
N MET A 180 -2.48 -0.36 -6.55
CA MET A 180 -3.92 -0.62 -6.48
C MET A 180 -4.61 0.09 -7.62
N LEU A 181 -5.67 -0.53 -8.12
CA LEU A 181 -6.27 -0.09 -9.35
C LEU A 181 -7.79 -0.18 -9.32
N LEU A 182 -8.43 0.91 -9.70
CA LEU A 182 -9.87 0.97 -9.93
C LEU A 182 -10.17 0.94 -11.42
N GLN A 183 -11.24 0.25 -11.80
CA GLN A 183 -11.83 0.36 -13.14
C GLN A 183 -13.16 1.08 -12.98
N MET A 184 -13.32 2.21 -13.66
CA MET A 184 -14.54 3.01 -13.64
C MET A 184 -15.16 3.11 -15.04
N ASN A 185 -16.49 3.12 -15.11
CA ASN A 185 -17.21 3.34 -16.36
C ASN A 185 -17.39 4.85 -16.65
N PRO A 186 -17.86 5.25 -17.85
CA PRO A 186 -17.97 6.68 -18.22
C PRO A 186 -18.92 7.53 -17.35
N SER A 187 -19.76 6.90 -16.52
CA SER A 187 -20.63 7.55 -15.53
C SER A 187 -20.06 7.55 -14.10
N GLY A 188 -18.78 7.21 -13.94
CA GLY A 188 -18.03 7.30 -12.68
C GLY A 188 -18.23 6.14 -11.71
N GLN A 189 -18.84 5.05 -12.16
CA GLN A 189 -19.13 3.92 -11.30
C GLN A 189 -17.94 2.96 -11.30
N VAL A 190 -17.45 2.55 -10.13
CA VAL A 190 -16.46 1.46 -10.06
C VAL A 190 -17.13 0.15 -10.50
N VAL A 191 -16.54 -0.49 -11.51
CA VAL A 191 -16.98 -1.75 -12.11
C VAL A 191 -16.03 -2.92 -11.81
N GLY A 192 -14.80 -2.62 -11.40
CA GLY A 192 -13.77 -3.61 -11.11
C GLY A 192 -12.51 -2.98 -10.53
N GLY A 193 -11.49 -3.80 -10.34
CA GLY A 193 -10.20 -3.34 -9.85
C GLY A 193 -9.15 -4.45 -9.82
N PHE A 194 -7.88 -4.05 -9.81
CA PHE A 194 -6.74 -4.94 -9.72
C PHE A 194 -5.81 -4.45 -8.61
N VAL A 195 -5.03 -5.35 -8.02
CA VAL A 195 -3.83 -4.98 -7.27
C VAL A 195 -2.66 -5.62 -7.99
N HIS A 196 -1.70 -4.79 -8.40
CA HIS A 196 -0.43 -5.24 -8.96
C HIS A 196 0.64 -5.06 -7.89
N ASN A 197 1.26 -6.16 -7.48
CA ASN A 197 2.34 -6.15 -6.53
C ASN A 197 3.67 -6.09 -7.29
N TYR A 198 4.57 -5.20 -6.90
CA TYR A 198 5.89 -5.00 -7.50
C TYR A 198 6.98 -5.00 -6.42
N LEU A 199 8.19 -5.41 -6.80
CA LEU A 199 9.38 -5.33 -5.94
C LEU A 199 9.19 -5.90 -4.53
N LEU A 200 8.59 -7.10 -4.42
CA LEU A 200 8.68 -7.88 -3.19
C LEU A 200 10.16 -8.15 -2.90
N GLU A 201 10.60 -7.84 -1.67
CA GLU A 201 11.96 -8.08 -1.21
C GLU A 201 12.21 -9.57 -0.96
N LYS A 202 12.36 -10.34 -2.05
CA LYS A 202 12.49 -11.81 -2.00
C LYS A 202 13.66 -12.28 -1.14
N ASN A 203 14.76 -11.51 -1.10
CA ASN A 203 15.95 -11.86 -0.32
C ASN A 203 15.68 -11.88 1.20
N ARG A 204 14.63 -11.18 1.69
CA ARG A 204 14.19 -11.27 3.08
C ARG A 204 13.77 -12.67 3.49
N VAL A 205 13.34 -13.51 2.54
CA VAL A 205 13.03 -14.92 2.83
C VAL A 205 14.27 -15.66 3.34
N ILE A 206 15.46 -15.34 2.79
CA ILE A 206 16.71 -16.07 3.03
C ILE A 206 17.51 -15.43 4.17
N THR A 207 17.60 -14.11 4.21
CA THR A 207 18.44 -13.34 5.14
C THR A 207 17.71 -12.13 5.69
N GLN A 208 17.84 -11.84 6.99
CA GLN A 208 17.29 -10.63 7.61
C GLN A 208 18.39 -9.86 8.36
N ALA A 209 18.25 -8.54 8.47
CA ALA A 209 19.15 -7.73 9.27
C ALA A 209 18.93 -7.99 10.78
N ALA A 210 19.94 -7.69 11.60
CA ALA A 210 19.84 -7.85 13.06
C ALA A 210 18.67 -7.00 13.63
N GLY A 211 17.84 -7.64 14.46
CA GLY A 211 16.63 -7.01 15.01
C GLY A 211 15.39 -7.02 14.12
N GLU A 212 15.44 -7.61 12.92
CA GLU A 212 14.31 -7.71 12.00
C GLU A 212 13.68 -9.12 11.96
N ARG A 213 12.43 -9.21 11.51
CA ARG A 213 11.75 -10.49 11.19
C ARG A 213 11.75 -10.77 9.70
N ASN A 214 11.51 -12.04 9.36
CA ASN A 214 11.03 -12.47 8.06
C ASN A 214 9.53 -12.07 7.89
N PHE A 215 8.89 -12.41 6.77
CA PHE A 215 7.48 -12.11 6.51
C PHE A 215 6.53 -12.71 7.56
N HIS A 216 5.48 -11.99 7.93
CA HIS A 216 4.56 -12.41 9.02
C HIS A 216 3.92 -13.78 8.77
N CYS A 217 3.60 -14.13 7.52
CA CYS A 217 2.94 -15.38 7.13
C CYS A 217 3.65 -16.64 7.64
N PHE A 218 4.99 -16.66 7.72
CA PHE A 218 5.74 -17.80 8.26
C PHE A 218 5.47 -18.00 9.74
N TYR A 219 5.49 -16.94 10.54
CA TYR A 219 5.24 -17.01 11.98
C TYR A 219 3.76 -17.27 12.27
N ASN A 220 2.86 -16.67 11.50
CA ASN A 220 1.42 -16.93 11.57
C ASN A 220 1.15 -18.42 11.32
N LEU A 221 1.76 -19.02 10.28
CA LEU A 221 1.66 -20.45 10.00
C LEU A 221 2.16 -21.31 11.18
N LEU A 222 3.38 -21.05 11.66
CA LEU A 222 3.99 -21.82 12.75
C LEU A 222 3.23 -21.66 14.08
N ALA A 223 2.61 -20.50 14.34
CA ALA A 223 1.77 -20.31 15.51
C ALA A 223 0.40 -20.98 15.35
N GLY A 224 -0.30 -20.67 14.25
CA GLY A 224 -1.73 -20.91 14.06
C GLY A 224 -2.13 -22.26 13.46
N ALA A 225 -1.28 -22.91 12.67
CA ALA A 225 -1.63 -24.16 11.97
C ALA A 225 -2.15 -25.26 12.92
N SER A 226 -3.08 -26.08 12.42
CA SER A 226 -3.69 -27.15 13.21
C SER A 226 -2.69 -28.24 13.58
N LYS A 227 -2.97 -29.03 14.62
CA LYS A 227 -2.10 -30.17 15.00
C LYS A 227 -1.96 -31.20 13.86
N ALA A 228 -3.00 -31.38 13.05
CA ALA A 228 -2.98 -32.29 11.91
C ALA A 228 -2.09 -31.76 10.79
N ASP A 229 -2.28 -30.50 10.39
CA ASP A 229 -1.47 -29.87 9.33
C ASP A 229 0.01 -29.76 9.73
N LYS A 230 0.30 -29.46 11.01
CA LYS A 230 1.68 -29.46 11.51
C LYS A 230 2.34 -30.84 11.45
N ALA A 231 1.58 -31.91 11.71
CA ALA A 231 2.09 -33.27 11.59
C ALA A 231 2.30 -33.67 10.11
N GLU A 232 1.36 -33.30 9.23
CA GLU A 232 1.41 -33.61 7.78
C GLU A 232 2.52 -32.85 7.04
N TRP A 233 2.74 -31.57 7.37
CA TRP A 233 3.75 -30.74 6.73
C TRP A 233 5.07 -30.69 7.50
N HIS A 234 5.22 -31.55 8.52
CA HIS A 234 6.40 -31.64 9.39
C HIS A 234 6.82 -30.28 9.96
N LEU A 235 5.86 -29.48 10.44
CA LEU A 235 6.13 -28.16 11.01
C LEU A 235 6.59 -28.24 12.46
N GLU A 236 7.78 -27.71 12.73
CA GLU A 236 8.37 -27.57 14.05
C GLU A 236 8.31 -26.12 14.58
N ASP A 237 9.07 -25.80 15.64
CA ASP A 237 9.26 -24.44 16.15
C ASP A 237 10.11 -23.57 15.19
N ALA A 238 9.93 -22.24 15.25
CA ALA A 238 10.66 -21.29 14.40
C ALA A 238 12.19 -21.40 14.53
N THR A 239 12.72 -21.82 15.68
CA THR A 239 14.16 -22.10 15.87
C THR A 239 14.74 -23.15 14.92
N LYS A 240 13.89 -24.02 14.36
CA LYS A 240 14.31 -25.15 13.50
C LYS A 240 14.50 -24.78 12.04
N TYR A 241 14.15 -23.56 11.63
CA TYR A 241 14.22 -23.12 10.24
C TYR A 241 15.29 -22.06 10.06
N ALA A 242 16.32 -22.34 9.26
CA ALA A 242 17.43 -21.41 9.02
C ALA A 242 16.96 -20.01 8.60
N PHE A 243 15.96 -19.95 7.71
CA PHE A 243 15.32 -18.73 7.23
C PHE A 243 14.57 -17.91 8.32
N LEU A 244 14.42 -18.44 9.54
CA LEU A 244 13.80 -17.78 10.70
C LEU A 244 14.74 -17.69 11.93
N GLN A 245 16.03 -18.04 11.78
CA GLN A 245 16.95 -18.14 12.92
C GLN A 245 17.34 -16.80 13.54
N HIS A 246 17.22 -15.69 12.81
CA HIS A 246 17.54 -14.34 13.33
C HIS A 246 16.67 -13.93 14.53
N GLU A 247 17.19 -13.02 15.35
CA GLU A 247 16.93 -12.98 16.79
C GLU A 247 15.51 -12.55 17.21
N GLN A 248 14.81 -11.77 16.39
CA GLN A 248 13.44 -11.36 16.67
C GLN A 248 12.46 -12.34 16.03
N ARG A 249 11.60 -12.96 16.85
CA ARG A 249 10.57 -13.93 16.40
C ARG A 249 9.15 -13.59 16.86
N THR A 250 9.02 -12.64 17.78
CA THR A 250 7.75 -12.17 18.37
C THR A 250 7.70 -10.66 18.28
N ILE A 251 6.52 -10.08 18.02
CA ILE A 251 6.31 -8.63 18.10
C ILE A 251 5.53 -8.34 19.39
N HIS A 252 5.97 -7.34 20.16
CA HIS A 252 5.27 -6.95 21.38
C HIS A 252 3.82 -6.51 21.09
N GLY A 253 2.86 -7.20 21.70
CA GLY A 253 1.42 -6.91 21.55
C GLY A 253 0.75 -7.58 20.35
N VAL A 254 1.48 -8.34 19.52
CA VAL A 254 0.92 -9.13 18.40
C VAL A 254 0.87 -10.60 18.80
N ASN A 255 -0.17 -11.31 18.35
CA ASN A 255 -0.32 -12.75 18.57
C ASN A 255 -0.47 -13.45 17.23
N ASP A 256 0.62 -14.00 16.70
CA ASP A 256 0.67 -14.63 15.38
C ASP A 256 -0.35 -15.79 15.20
N ARG A 257 -0.86 -16.41 16.30
CA ARG A 257 -1.96 -17.39 16.24
C ARG A 257 -3.30 -16.72 15.90
N THR A 258 -3.58 -15.55 16.47
CA THR A 258 -4.78 -14.77 16.17
C THR A 258 -4.70 -14.22 14.75
N GLU A 259 -3.56 -13.64 14.38
CA GLU A 259 -3.30 -13.15 13.02
C GLU A 259 -3.47 -14.25 11.96
N PHE A 260 -3.13 -15.50 12.25
CA PHE A 260 -3.38 -16.63 11.35
C PHE A 260 -4.88 -16.96 11.17
N ALA A 261 -5.67 -16.90 12.24
CA ALA A 261 -7.11 -17.14 12.16
C ALA A 261 -7.80 -16.01 11.37
N ASP A 262 -7.43 -14.76 11.65
CA ASP A 262 -7.94 -13.59 10.92
C ASP A 262 -7.49 -13.60 9.46
N LEU A 263 -6.25 -14.01 9.16
CA LEU A 263 -5.77 -14.23 7.79
C LEU A 263 -6.65 -15.20 7.01
N GLY A 264 -7.01 -16.35 7.61
CA GLY A 264 -7.92 -17.32 6.98
C GLY A 264 -9.28 -16.69 6.66
N HIS A 265 -9.88 -15.97 7.63
CA HIS A 265 -11.14 -15.24 7.42
C HIS A 265 -11.03 -14.17 6.32
N HIS A 266 -9.90 -13.47 6.22
CA HIS A 266 -9.64 -12.49 5.17
C HIS A 266 -9.46 -13.15 3.79
N MET A 267 -8.77 -14.28 3.71
CA MET A 267 -8.59 -15.07 2.49
C MET A 267 -9.93 -15.60 1.96
N THR A 268 -10.77 -16.19 2.82
CA THR A 268 -12.15 -16.58 2.45
C THR A 268 -12.97 -15.37 2.00
N ALA A 269 -12.84 -14.22 2.66
CA ALA A 269 -13.60 -13.02 2.33
C ALA A 269 -13.27 -12.41 0.94
N VAL A 270 -12.04 -12.57 0.46
CA VAL A 270 -11.62 -12.19 -0.90
C VAL A 270 -11.82 -13.30 -1.95
N GLY A 271 -12.30 -14.48 -1.53
CA GLY A 271 -12.69 -15.57 -2.43
C GLY A 271 -11.65 -16.69 -2.61
N ILE A 272 -10.67 -16.81 -1.72
CA ILE A 272 -9.74 -17.95 -1.70
C ILE A 272 -10.36 -19.05 -0.85
N ALA A 273 -10.69 -20.19 -1.46
CA ALA A 273 -11.33 -21.32 -0.79
C ALA A 273 -10.36 -22.00 0.19
N ASP A 274 -10.91 -22.69 1.20
CA ASP A 274 -10.10 -23.27 2.28
C ASP A 274 -9.06 -24.30 1.77
N ASP A 275 -9.38 -25.04 0.70
CA ASP A 275 -8.44 -25.94 0.00
C ASP A 275 -7.27 -25.18 -0.67
N ASP A 276 -7.52 -23.99 -1.23
CA ASP A 276 -6.49 -23.13 -1.81
C ASP A 276 -5.64 -22.48 -0.71
N GLN A 277 -6.26 -22.05 0.40
CA GLN A 277 -5.53 -21.56 1.57
C GLN A 277 -4.58 -22.63 2.10
N ARG A 278 -5.07 -23.87 2.23
CA ARG A 278 -4.29 -25.03 2.66
C ARG A 278 -3.09 -25.29 1.75
N GLN A 279 -3.28 -25.24 0.43
CA GLN A 279 -2.18 -25.34 -0.53
C GLN A 279 -1.16 -24.20 -0.39
N ILE A 280 -1.61 -22.97 -0.18
CA ILE A 280 -0.72 -21.81 0.05
C ILE A 280 0.12 -22.01 1.33
N TYR A 281 -0.51 -22.46 2.41
CA TYR A 281 0.18 -22.78 3.67
C TYR A 281 1.20 -23.93 3.51
N GLN A 282 0.88 -24.94 2.69
CA GLN A 282 1.81 -26.01 2.34
C GLN A 282 3.02 -25.49 1.54
N GLN A 283 2.84 -24.52 0.63
CA GLN A 283 3.98 -23.88 -0.07
C GLN A 283 4.87 -23.09 0.90
N LEU A 284 4.29 -22.38 1.88
CA LEU A 284 5.08 -21.71 2.93
C LEU A 284 5.89 -22.71 3.76
N ALA A 285 5.29 -23.85 4.14
CA ALA A 285 6.00 -24.93 4.84
C ALA A 285 7.17 -25.47 4.00
N ALA A 286 6.97 -25.69 2.70
CA ALA A 286 8.03 -26.12 1.79
C ALA A 286 9.19 -25.11 1.67
N ILE A 287 8.91 -23.80 1.69
CA ILE A 287 9.94 -22.74 1.70
C ILE A 287 10.77 -22.79 2.98
N LEU A 288 10.13 -23.01 4.14
CA LEU A 288 10.83 -23.15 5.43
C LEU A 288 11.76 -24.36 5.44
N HIS A 289 11.29 -25.51 4.95
CA HIS A 289 12.11 -26.73 4.83
C HIS A 289 13.26 -26.57 3.83
N LEU A 290 13.03 -25.90 2.70
CA LEU A 290 14.08 -25.63 1.70
C LEU A 290 15.25 -24.82 2.29
N GLY A 291 14.98 -23.93 3.26
CA GLY A 291 16.03 -23.19 3.96
C GLY A 291 16.96 -24.05 4.81
N ASN A 292 16.54 -25.26 5.19
CA ASN A 292 17.34 -26.20 5.96
C ASN A 292 18.21 -27.12 5.08
N VAL A 293 18.09 -27.06 3.75
CA VAL A 293 18.88 -27.89 2.83
C VAL A 293 20.33 -27.39 2.78
N VAL A 294 21.24 -28.16 3.38
CA VAL A 294 22.69 -27.91 3.36
C VAL A 294 23.35 -28.82 2.34
N PHE A 295 23.99 -28.22 1.33
CA PHE A 295 24.78 -28.95 0.34
C PHE A 295 26.16 -29.31 0.93
N VAL A 296 26.48 -30.60 0.97
CA VAL A 296 27.79 -31.08 1.41
C VAL A 296 28.60 -31.49 0.18
N SER A 297 29.84 -31.02 0.10
CA SER A 297 30.78 -31.48 -0.93
C SER A 297 31.11 -32.94 -0.69
N GLN A 298 30.93 -33.75 -1.74
CA GLN A 298 31.27 -35.16 -1.76
C GLN A 298 32.21 -35.45 -2.92
N VAL A 299 32.74 -36.66 -2.91
CA VAL A 299 33.62 -37.19 -3.95
C VAL A 299 32.98 -38.49 -4.41
N ASP A 300 32.68 -38.62 -5.69
CA ASP A 300 32.03 -39.82 -6.22
C ASP A 300 33.00 -41.02 -6.28
N GLY A 301 32.49 -42.20 -6.63
CA GLY A 301 33.31 -43.43 -6.74
C GLY A 301 34.44 -43.35 -7.78
N SER A 302 34.40 -42.36 -8.67
CA SER A 302 35.41 -42.03 -9.69
C SER A 302 36.30 -40.82 -9.32
N HIS A 303 36.23 -40.35 -8.08
CA HIS A 303 36.98 -39.20 -7.53
C HIS A 303 36.62 -37.84 -8.13
N ASN A 304 35.46 -37.70 -8.79
CA ASN A 304 34.99 -36.37 -9.21
C ASN A 304 34.35 -35.63 -8.03
N PRO A 305 34.55 -34.30 -7.89
CA PRO A 305 33.83 -33.50 -6.93
C PRO A 305 32.35 -33.44 -7.32
N CYS A 306 31.48 -33.84 -6.40
CA CYS A 306 30.03 -33.79 -6.55
C CYS A 306 29.38 -33.14 -5.32
N CYS A 307 28.09 -32.84 -5.42
CA CYS A 307 27.31 -32.26 -4.33
C CYS A 307 25.99 -33.03 -4.19
N ALA A 308 25.78 -33.62 -3.01
CA ALA A 308 24.51 -34.26 -2.67
C ALA A 308 23.48 -33.20 -2.27
N ILE A 309 22.25 -33.34 -2.77
CA ILE A 309 21.10 -32.49 -2.46
C ILE A 309 20.10 -33.33 -1.67
N ASP A 310 19.52 -32.76 -0.62
CA ASP A 310 18.29 -33.29 -0.04
C ASP A 310 17.05 -32.61 -0.68
N VAL A 311 16.11 -33.43 -1.17
CA VAL A 311 14.83 -33.23 -1.93
C VAL A 311 14.07 -31.87 -1.89
N ASN A 312 13.15 -31.49 -2.82
CA ASN A 312 12.89 -31.68 -4.28
C ASN A 312 11.76 -30.66 -4.76
N LYS A 313 11.47 -30.48 -6.08
CA LYS A 313 10.69 -29.33 -6.68
C LYS A 313 9.55 -29.75 -7.67
N GLY A 314 8.57 -28.94 -8.16
CA GLY A 314 8.16 -27.52 -7.93
C GLY A 314 6.93 -26.99 -8.78
N ILE A 315 6.50 -25.74 -8.54
CA ILE A 315 5.27 -24.95 -8.95
C ILE A 315 5.19 -24.43 -10.44
N HIS A 316 3.99 -24.15 -11.03
CA HIS A 316 3.45 -22.79 -11.46
C HIS A 316 2.12 -22.73 -12.29
N ASN A 317 1.54 -21.51 -12.46
CA ASN A 317 0.23 -21.16 -13.13
C ASN A 317 0.29 -19.71 -13.82
N PRO A 318 -0.77 -19.02 -14.36
CA PRO A 318 -0.73 -18.32 -15.67
C PRO A 318 -1.08 -16.78 -15.68
N SER A 319 -1.50 -16.20 -16.83
CA SER A 319 -1.50 -14.73 -17.16
C SER A 319 -2.89 -14.04 -17.44
N ARG A 320 -2.90 -12.70 -17.71
CA ARG A 320 -4.03 -11.74 -17.46
C ARG A 320 -4.11 -10.50 -18.41
N ALA A 321 -5.13 -9.62 -18.23
CA ALA A 321 -5.39 -8.28 -18.84
C ALA A 321 -6.48 -7.49 -18.02
N SER A 322 -6.83 -6.18 -18.16
CA SER A 322 -6.19 -4.91 -18.63
C SER A 322 -7.08 -3.64 -18.32
N GLN A 323 -6.55 -2.40 -18.54
CA GLN A 323 -7.11 -1.01 -18.37
C GLN A 323 -7.73 -0.56 -17.00
N THR A 324 -7.50 0.72 -16.62
CA THR A 324 -6.68 1.00 -15.41
C THR A 324 -6.73 2.45 -14.84
N VAL A 325 -7.19 2.68 -13.58
CA VAL A 325 -6.95 3.92 -12.76
C VAL A 325 -6.08 3.63 -11.54
N GLY A 326 -4.92 4.28 -11.43
CA GLY A 326 -3.86 3.88 -10.48
C GLY A 326 -3.80 4.63 -9.15
N ILE A 327 -3.63 3.88 -8.07
CA ILE A 327 -3.11 4.38 -6.78
C ILE A 327 -1.80 3.64 -6.51
N LEU A 328 -0.70 4.39 -6.40
CA LEU A 328 0.62 3.82 -6.17
C LEU A 328 1.05 4.02 -4.72
N ASP A 329 0.96 2.95 -3.93
CA ASP A 329 1.50 2.82 -2.56
C ASP A 329 2.81 2.03 -2.66
N ILE A 330 3.91 2.74 -2.89
CA ILE A 330 5.26 2.16 -2.99
C ILE A 330 5.93 1.99 -1.63
N TYR A 331 6.89 1.06 -1.57
CA TYR A 331 7.86 0.98 -0.49
C TYR A 331 8.50 2.36 -0.25
N GLY A 332 8.64 2.80 1.01
CA GLY A 332 9.24 4.10 1.32
C GLY A 332 10.76 4.08 1.28
N PHE A 333 11.40 5.18 0.87
CA PHE A 333 12.86 5.29 0.86
C PHE A 333 13.46 4.87 2.22
N GLU A 334 14.50 4.04 2.20
CA GLU A 334 15.17 3.53 3.40
C GLU A 334 16.69 3.49 3.21
N ILE A 335 17.41 3.78 4.29
CA ILE A 335 18.86 3.80 4.35
C ILE A 335 19.30 2.91 5.52
N PHE A 336 19.86 1.74 5.19
CA PHE A 336 20.49 0.83 6.15
C PHE A 336 22.02 0.94 6.09
N HIS A 337 22.72 0.29 7.03
CA HIS A 337 24.18 0.19 7.01
C HIS A 337 24.68 -0.63 5.79
N GLU A 338 23.94 -1.67 5.41
CA GLU A 338 24.15 -2.43 4.17
C GLU A 338 22.84 -2.44 3.38
N ASN A 339 22.90 -2.08 2.10
CA ASN A 339 21.73 -2.00 1.22
C ASN A 339 21.96 -2.93 0.02
N LEU A 340 21.07 -3.92 -0.18
CA LEU A 340 21.17 -4.88 -1.28
C LEU A 340 20.63 -4.31 -2.60
N PHE A 341 20.81 -5.04 -3.71
CA PHE A 341 20.36 -4.63 -5.05
C PHE A 341 18.85 -4.38 -5.13
N GLU A 342 18.03 -5.11 -4.37
CA GLU A 342 16.58 -4.89 -4.27
C GLU A 342 16.28 -3.58 -3.55
N GLN A 343 17.03 -3.23 -2.50
CA GLN A 343 16.92 -1.95 -1.82
C GLN A 343 17.37 -0.81 -2.73
N LEU A 344 18.40 -1.02 -3.58
CA LEU A 344 18.76 -0.10 -4.66
C LEU A 344 17.62 0.06 -5.68
N CYS A 345 16.95 -1.02 -6.08
CA CYS A 345 15.81 -0.95 -7.01
C CYS A 345 14.60 -0.21 -6.40
N ILE A 346 14.33 -0.45 -5.11
CA ILE A 346 13.30 0.24 -4.33
C ILE A 346 13.62 1.73 -4.21
N ASN A 347 14.84 2.07 -3.80
CA ASN A 347 15.27 3.45 -3.64
C ASN A 347 15.36 4.17 -5.00
N TYR A 348 15.76 3.47 -6.08
CA TYR A 348 15.73 3.99 -7.46
C TYR A 348 14.31 4.22 -7.98
N VAL A 349 13.34 3.37 -7.62
CA VAL A 349 11.92 3.62 -7.95
C VAL A 349 11.35 4.79 -7.14
N ASN A 350 11.70 4.92 -5.85
CA ASN A 350 11.38 6.13 -5.07
C ASN A 350 11.98 7.38 -5.74
N GLU A 351 13.23 7.30 -6.15
CA GLU A 351 13.96 8.37 -6.83
C GLU A 351 13.33 8.74 -8.19
N LYS A 352 12.87 7.74 -8.96
CA LYS A 352 12.12 7.98 -10.20
C LYS A 352 10.72 8.52 -9.98
N LEU A 353 10.08 8.21 -8.85
CA LEU A 353 8.80 8.79 -8.46
C LEU A 353 8.95 10.20 -7.92
N GLN A 354 10.07 10.51 -7.25
CA GLN A 354 10.45 11.88 -6.90
C GLN A 354 10.73 12.70 -8.17
N GLN A 355 11.39 12.13 -9.18
CA GLN A 355 11.56 12.76 -10.50
C GLN A 355 10.22 12.97 -11.22
N LEU A 356 9.29 12.01 -11.14
CA LEU A 356 7.96 12.15 -11.71
C LEU A 356 7.16 13.25 -10.99
N PHE A 357 7.23 13.31 -9.65
CA PHE A 357 6.63 14.37 -8.85
C PHE A 357 7.19 15.75 -9.24
N ILE A 358 8.52 15.90 -9.26
CA ILE A 358 9.19 17.14 -9.66
C ILE A 358 8.77 17.56 -11.09
N SER A 359 8.66 16.62 -12.03
CA SER A 359 8.19 16.91 -13.40
C SER A 359 6.69 17.26 -13.45
N GLN A 360 5.82 16.51 -12.78
CA GLN A 360 4.38 16.80 -12.83
C GLN A 360 4.01 18.09 -12.10
N THR A 361 4.60 18.38 -10.93
CA THR A 361 4.40 19.66 -10.25
C THR A 361 5.10 20.79 -11.01
N LEU A 362 6.44 20.79 -11.10
CA LEU A 362 7.17 21.98 -11.58
C LEU A 362 7.29 22.10 -13.09
N GLN A 363 7.17 21.03 -13.88
CA GLN A 363 7.25 21.11 -15.34
C GLN A 363 5.85 21.22 -15.98
N SER A 364 4.85 20.51 -15.46
CA SER A 364 3.48 20.59 -16.01
C SER A 364 2.84 21.95 -15.72
N GLU A 365 2.96 22.49 -14.50
CA GLU A 365 2.44 23.83 -14.17
C GLU A 365 3.08 24.91 -15.07
N GLN A 366 4.40 24.85 -15.27
CA GLN A 366 5.12 25.77 -16.17
C GLN A 366 4.75 25.62 -17.66
N LEU A 367 4.25 24.45 -18.07
CA LEU A 367 3.71 24.24 -19.42
C LEU A 367 2.27 24.76 -19.53
N GLU A 368 1.43 24.57 -18.51
CA GLU A 368 0.07 25.11 -18.48
C GLU A 368 0.08 26.64 -18.45
N TYR A 369 0.91 27.28 -17.63
CA TYR A 369 1.07 28.74 -17.63
C TYR A 369 1.48 29.29 -19.01
N LYS A 370 2.39 28.60 -19.72
CA LYS A 370 2.76 28.96 -21.11
C LYS A 370 1.60 28.75 -22.09
N ARG A 371 0.77 27.72 -21.87
CA ARG A 371 -0.38 27.40 -22.72
C ARG A 371 -1.52 28.40 -22.57
N GLU A 372 -1.77 28.85 -21.34
CA GLU A 372 -2.76 29.88 -21.00
C GLU A 372 -2.27 31.31 -21.27
N GLY A 373 -0.99 31.47 -21.65
CA GLY A 373 -0.39 32.78 -21.95
C GLY A 373 -0.10 33.63 -20.71
N ILE A 374 -0.04 33.01 -19.53
CA ILE A 374 0.26 33.67 -18.26
C ILE A 374 1.74 34.05 -18.22
N ALA A 375 2.02 35.29 -17.81
CA ALA A 375 3.39 35.80 -17.71
C ALA A 375 4.16 35.07 -16.59
N TRP A 376 5.08 34.19 -16.98
CA TRP A 376 5.81 33.31 -16.07
C TRP A 376 7.33 33.43 -16.23
N VAL A 377 8.05 33.50 -15.10
CA VAL A 377 9.52 33.44 -15.06
C VAL A 377 9.95 32.00 -14.87
N ASN A 378 10.64 31.42 -15.85
CA ASN A 378 11.11 30.03 -15.80
C ASN A 378 12.03 29.79 -14.59
N ILE A 379 11.56 28.97 -13.64
CA ILE A 379 12.32 28.61 -12.43
C ILE A 379 13.11 27.35 -12.73
N GLN A 380 14.44 27.45 -12.65
CA GLN A 380 15.31 26.27 -12.67
C GLN A 380 15.16 25.50 -11.36
N PHE A 381 14.83 24.23 -11.46
CA PHE A 381 14.78 23.30 -10.33
C PHE A 381 15.79 22.17 -10.52
N PHE A 382 16.31 21.64 -9.41
CA PHE A 382 17.15 20.45 -9.43
C PHE A 382 16.27 19.25 -9.78
N ASN A 383 16.48 18.64 -10.95
CA ASN A 383 15.90 17.36 -11.27
C ASN A 383 16.93 16.26 -10.98
N ASN A 384 16.52 15.18 -10.32
CA ASN A 384 17.44 14.09 -9.96
C ASN A 384 17.78 13.19 -11.18
N GLN A 385 17.72 13.74 -12.40
CA GLN A 385 18.09 13.04 -13.61
C GLN A 385 19.61 12.85 -13.66
N VAL A 386 20.05 11.64 -13.33
CA VAL A 386 21.39 11.16 -13.69
C VAL A 386 21.51 11.19 -15.22
N ARG A 387 22.53 11.87 -15.73
CA ARG A 387 22.87 11.95 -17.16
C ARG A 387 23.54 10.67 -17.66
#